data_AF-A0A9E4EV48-F1
#
_entry.id   AF-A0A9E4EV48-F1
#
_cell.length_a   1.000
_cell.length_b   1.000
_cell.length_c   1.000
_cell.angle_alpha   90.00
_cell.angle_beta   90.00
_cell.angle_gamma   90.00
#
_symmetry.space_group_name_H-M   'P 1'
#
loop_
_entity.id
_entity.type
_entity.pdbx_description
1 polymer ?
#
loop_
_entity_poly.entity_id
_entity_poly.type
_entity_poly.pdbx_seq_one_letter_code
_entity_poly.pdbx_strand_id
1 'polypeptide(L)'
;MRLAVQQGRRSPVFFRAEKPWEQARMAYPYVLLDDGLYRMWFWTSGAEEGGARFNGYAESRDGFEWERPNLGLVEYGGTRANNLLSRHSDFELNSLFIDPHADPEERYKAIGPKTVFYRNGVVDAEMDWVQFRQLGAQTGTGDDPTINTMQVVEEQFGVRRDNVVQGAVSGDGLHWTVLDTPLVNVGNSVLDTQNVAAYEPETGEYVAYLRGMFHNENKFGYTGRRAVRKTGGKKFGAWGPPRYVLVADPQDHVSDDIYTPCYCI
;
A
#
# COMPACT_ATOMS: atom_id res chain seq x y z
N MET A 1 -21.26 12.92 31.94
CA MET A 1 -20.41 13.09 30.74
C MET A 1 -21.22 13.82 29.69
N ARG A 2 -20.77 14.99 29.22
CA ARG A 2 -21.49 15.80 28.22
C ARG A 2 -20.70 15.73 26.91
N LEU A 3 -21.20 14.99 25.93
CA LEU A 3 -20.66 15.00 24.57
C LEU A 3 -20.94 16.38 23.98
N ALA A 4 -19.88 17.09 23.60
CA ALA A 4 -19.96 18.33 22.84
C ALA A 4 -19.35 18.07 21.47
N VAL A 5 -20.08 18.41 20.41
CA VAL A 5 -19.54 18.38 19.06
C VAL A 5 -18.51 19.48 18.96
N GLN A 6 -17.23 19.12 18.80
CA GLN A 6 -16.23 20.10 18.38
C GLN A 6 -16.51 20.44 16.92
N GLN A 7 -16.84 21.69 16.65
CA GLN A 7 -17.06 22.13 15.28
C GLN A 7 -15.74 22.07 14.52
N GLY A 8 -15.65 21.16 13.55
CA GLY A 8 -14.50 21.07 12.67
C GLY A 8 -14.23 22.40 11.97
N ARG A 9 -12.97 22.83 11.97
CA ARG A 9 -12.53 24.00 11.20
C ARG A 9 -11.70 23.52 10.02
N ARG A 10 -11.96 24.08 8.85
CA ARG A 10 -11.13 23.84 7.66
C ARG A 10 -9.80 24.55 7.85
N SER A 11 -8.70 23.80 7.86
CA SER A 11 -7.36 24.38 7.83
C SER A 11 -7.05 24.93 6.42
N PRO A 12 -6.12 25.90 6.30
CA PRO A 12 -5.45 26.12 5.03
C PRO A 12 -4.72 24.85 4.59
N VAL A 13 -4.36 24.77 3.31
CA VAL A 13 -3.46 23.72 2.81
C VAL A 13 -2.07 23.98 3.37
N PHE A 14 -1.51 23.00 4.08
CA PHE A 14 -0.24 23.10 4.81
C PHE A 14 0.86 22.18 4.26
N PHE A 15 0.58 21.38 3.23
CA PHE A 15 1.58 20.57 2.54
C PHE A 15 1.33 20.62 1.03
N ARG A 16 2.32 21.05 0.25
CA ARG A 16 2.23 21.25 -1.21
C ARG A 16 3.48 20.71 -1.90
N ALA A 17 3.40 20.42 -3.19
CA ALA A 17 4.58 20.10 -3.98
C ALA A 17 5.49 21.33 -4.07
N GLU A 18 6.74 21.16 -3.65
CA GLU A 18 7.78 22.20 -3.63
C GLU A 18 9.06 21.74 -4.34
N LYS A 19 9.24 20.43 -4.53
CA LYS A 19 10.44 19.83 -5.12
C LYS A 19 10.16 19.23 -6.50
N PRO A 20 11.18 19.09 -7.37
CA PRO A 20 11.01 18.49 -8.70
C PRO A 20 10.38 17.09 -8.67
N TRP A 21 10.79 16.26 -7.72
CA TRP A 21 10.27 14.90 -7.51
C TRP A 21 8.85 14.83 -6.91
N GLU A 22 8.18 15.98 -6.76
CA GLU A 22 6.81 16.11 -6.25
C GLU A 22 5.82 16.66 -7.29
N GLN A 23 6.32 17.13 -8.45
CA GLN A 23 5.53 17.93 -9.37
C GLN A 23 4.45 17.17 -10.13
N ALA A 24 4.57 15.84 -10.29
CA ALA A 24 3.57 15.06 -11.01
C ALA A 24 2.45 14.58 -10.08
N ARG A 25 2.81 14.05 -8.90
CA ARG A 25 1.84 13.56 -7.91
C ARG A 25 2.46 13.51 -6.52
N MET A 26 1.64 13.85 -5.53
CA MET A 26 1.83 13.52 -4.13
C MET A 26 0.54 12.89 -3.61
N ALA A 27 0.63 11.80 -2.86
CA ALA A 27 -0.55 11.10 -2.34
C ALA A 27 -0.21 10.20 -1.14
N TYR A 28 -1.26 9.70 -0.49
CA TYR A 28 -1.19 8.73 0.60
C TYR A 28 -0.18 9.09 1.71
N PRO A 29 -0.31 10.27 2.35
CA PRO A 29 0.50 10.60 3.50
C PRO A 29 0.14 9.72 4.70
N TYR A 30 1.14 9.14 5.33
CA TYR A 30 1.08 8.44 6.60
C TYR A 30 1.81 9.26 7.63
N VAL A 31 1.10 9.73 8.65
CA VAL A 31 1.69 10.54 9.73
C VAL A 31 1.66 9.75 11.02
N LEU A 32 2.82 9.63 11.67
CA LEU A 32 2.96 9.12 13.03
C LEU A 32 3.58 10.19 13.92
N LEU A 33 3.15 10.27 15.17
CA LEU A 33 3.82 11.05 16.21
C LEU A 33 4.74 10.10 16.96
N ASP A 34 6.06 10.31 16.88
CA ASP A 34 7.08 9.54 17.58
C ASP A 34 8.04 10.50 18.27
N ASP A 35 8.31 10.30 19.56
CA ASP A 35 9.18 11.14 20.39
C ASP A 35 8.93 12.66 20.26
N GLY A 36 7.66 13.05 20.14
CA GLY A 36 7.24 14.46 20.03
C GLY A 36 7.47 15.09 18.65
N LEU A 37 7.80 14.28 17.63
CA LEU A 37 7.96 14.69 16.25
C LEU A 37 6.90 14.01 15.37
N TYR A 38 6.15 14.79 14.59
CA TYR A 38 5.32 14.25 13.52
C TYR A 38 6.22 13.86 12.35
N ARG A 39 6.12 12.60 11.94
CA ARG A 39 6.88 12.02 10.84
C ARG A 39 5.90 11.61 9.75
N MET A 40 6.13 12.05 8.52
CA MET A 40 5.28 11.76 7.37
C MET A 40 6.03 10.93 6.33
N TRP A 41 5.44 9.81 5.95
CA TRP A 41 5.82 9.04 4.77
C TRP A 41 4.74 9.25 3.71
N PHE A 42 5.12 9.49 2.47
CA PHE A 42 4.14 9.76 1.42
C PHE A 42 4.60 9.25 0.07
N TRP A 43 3.66 8.97 -0.81
CA TRP A 43 3.98 8.71 -2.21
C TRP A 43 4.25 10.01 -2.94
N THR A 44 5.33 10.06 -3.71
CA THR A 44 5.66 11.16 -4.60
C THR A 44 6.16 10.71 -5.97
N SER A 45 5.97 11.54 -7.00
CA SER A 45 6.58 11.35 -8.32
C SER A 45 6.87 12.71 -8.96
N GLY A 46 8.03 12.79 -9.61
CA GLY A 46 8.41 13.94 -10.42
C GLY A 46 7.87 13.86 -11.84
N ALA A 47 7.94 14.99 -12.54
CA ALA A 47 7.68 15.04 -13.99
C ALA A 47 8.83 14.43 -14.80
N GLU A 48 10.02 14.38 -14.23
CA GLU A 48 11.21 13.77 -14.82
C GLU A 48 11.25 12.25 -14.51
N GLU A 49 12.24 11.54 -15.06
CA GLU A 49 12.39 10.08 -14.88
C GLU A 49 11.21 9.22 -15.37
N GLY A 50 10.49 9.68 -16.39
CA GLY A 50 9.41 8.90 -16.99
C GLY A 50 8.25 8.60 -16.02
N GLY A 51 8.06 9.41 -14.97
CA GLY A 51 6.99 9.23 -14.00
C GLY A 51 7.29 8.15 -12.95
N ALA A 52 8.57 7.88 -12.68
CA ALA A 52 8.98 7.03 -11.56
C ALA A 52 8.34 7.47 -10.23
N ARG A 53 7.98 6.49 -9.40
CA ARG A 53 7.30 6.68 -8.12
C ARG A 53 8.25 6.39 -6.97
N PHE A 54 8.18 7.21 -5.93
CA PHE A 54 9.07 7.17 -4.78
C PHE A 54 8.31 7.29 -3.48
N ASN A 55 8.86 6.69 -2.43
CA ASN A 55 8.47 6.98 -1.07
C ASN A 55 9.24 8.23 -0.61
N GLY A 56 8.53 9.30 -0.29
CA GLY A 56 9.06 10.54 0.28
C GLY A 56 8.87 10.61 1.79
N TYR A 57 9.64 11.50 2.43
CA TYR A 57 9.62 11.69 3.87
C TYR A 57 9.63 13.16 4.27
N ALA A 58 8.92 13.52 5.35
CA ALA A 58 8.91 14.86 5.91
C ALA A 58 8.70 14.84 7.43
N GLU A 59 9.11 15.89 8.12
CA GLU A 59 9.03 16.02 9.58
C GLU A 59 8.35 17.31 10.00
N SER A 60 7.65 17.31 11.13
CA SER A 60 6.99 18.49 11.67
C SER A 60 6.92 18.44 13.20
N ARG A 61 7.01 19.61 13.85
CA ARG A 61 6.82 19.73 15.31
C ARG A 61 5.38 20.04 15.70
N ASP A 62 4.57 20.53 14.76
CA ASP A 62 3.22 21.02 15.02
C ASP A 62 2.14 20.39 14.12
N GLY A 63 2.55 19.59 13.12
CA GLY A 63 1.68 18.96 12.13
C GLY A 63 1.27 19.88 10.98
N PHE A 64 1.71 21.14 10.98
CA PHE A 64 1.35 22.15 9.99
C PHE A 64 2.56 22.63 9.19
N GLU A 65 3.70 22.85 9.82
CA GLU A 65 4.95 23.22 9.15
C GLU A 65 5.82 21.99 8.96
N TRP A 66 6.10 21.63 7.69
CA TRP A 66 6.78 20.38 7.34
C TRP A 66 8.14 20.63 6.69
N GLU A 67 9.18 20.08 7.28
CA GLU A 67 10.54 20.05 6.75
C GLU A 67 10.77 18.80 5.89
N ARG A 68 11.49 18.96 4.78
CA ARG A 68 11.92 17.87 3.89
C ARG A 68 13.42 17.67 4.07
N PRO A 69 13.85 16.82 5.01
CA PRO A 69 15.27 16.65 5.29
C PRO A 69 15.98 16.04 4.07
N ASN A 70 17.25 16.41 3.87
CA ASN A 70 18.09 15.78 2.86
C ASN A 70 18.59 14.43 3.39
N LEU A 71 18.08 13.33 2.85
CA LEU A 71 18.37 11.97 3.28
C LEU A 71 19.56 11.34 2.56
N GLY A 72 19.86 11.75 1.32
CA GLY A 72 20.98 11.18 0.57
C GLY A 72 20.77 9.76 0.02
N LEU A 73 19.56 9.20 0.12
CA LEU A 73 19.31 7.75 -0.09
C LEU A 73 19.03 7.36 -1.54
N VAL A 74 18.30 8.20 -2.28
CA VAL A 74 17.86 7.90 -3.66
C VAL A 74 18.44 8.93 -4.61
N GLU A 75 18.93 8.48 -5.77
CA GLU A 75 19.33 9.38 -6.84
C GLU A 75 18.09 9.86 -7.61
N TYR A 76 17.99 11.18 -7.80
CA TYR A 76 16.99 11.83 -8.65
C TYR A 76 17.66 12.96 -9.43
N GLY A 77 17.54 12.96 -10.76
CA GLY A 77 18.12 14.03 -11.59
C GLY A 77 19.64 14.19 -11.42
N GLY A 78 20.37 13.10 -11.20
CA GLY A 78 21.83 13.09 -11.04
C GLY A 78 22.36 13.54 -9.67
N THR A 79 21.48 13.70 -8.68
CA THR A 79 21.87 14.05 -7.30
C THR A 79 21.09 13.22 -6.27
N ARG A 80 21.65 13.06 -5.08
CA ARG A 80 21.00 12.44 -3.91
C ARG A 80 20.49 13.47 -2.90
N ALA A 81 20.59 14.77 -3.21
CA ALA A 81 20.18 15.85 -2.33
C ALA A 81 18.65 16.01 -2.27
N ASN A 82 17.96 15.06 -1.64
CA ASN A 82 16.50 14.97 -1.61
C ASN A 82 15.98 14.21 -0.37
N ASN A 83 14.66 14.21 -0.19
CA ASN A 83 13.95 13.55 0.91
C ASN A 83 13.28 12.23 0.49
N LEU A 84 13.85 11.52 -0.47
CA LEU A 84 13.33 10.24 -0.98
C LEU A 84 13.98 9.07 -0.24
N LEU A 85 13.18 8.06 0.10
CA LEU A 85 13.58 6.86 0.84
C LEU A 85 13.94 5.70 -0.08
N SER A 86 13.07 5.43 -1.06
CA SER A 86 13.21 4.31 -2.00
C SER A 86 12.28 4.50 -3.21
N ARG A 87 12.46 3.67 -4.24
CA ARG A 87 11.48 3.57 -5.34
C ARG A 87 10.30 2.70 -4.88
N HIS A 88 9.09 3.01 -5.36
CA HIS A 88 7.93 2.15 -5.12
C HIS A 88 8.10 0.73 -5.69
N SER A 89 8.93 0.57 -6.72
CA SER A 89 9.28 -0.74 -7.28
C SER A 89 9.97 -1.65 -6.27
N ASP A 90 10.68 -1.06 -5.31
CA ASP A 90 11.41 -1.79 -4.28
C ASP A 90 10.43 -2.20 -3.19
N PHE A 91 9.63 -1.24 -2.71
CA PHE A 91 8.55 -1.44 -1.78
C PHE A 91 7.60 -0.23 -1.79
N GLU A 92 6.30 -0.47 -1.90
CA GLU A 92 5.28 0.58 -1.75
C GLU A 92 4.89 0.72 -0.27
N LEU A 93 5.26 1.83 0.38
CA LEU A 93 4.85 2.11 1.75
C LEU A 93 3.36 2.49 1.78
N ASN A 94 2.49 1.53 2.11
CA ASN A 94 1.05 1.70 2.09
C ASN A 94 0.41 1.76 3.48
N SER A 95 1.02 1.27 4.55
CA SER A 95 0.58 1.51 5.93
C SER A 95 1.72 1.26 6.88
N LEU A 96 1.84 2.11 7.90
CA LEU A 96 2.95 2.13 8.85
C LEU A 96 2.45 2.21 10.28
N PHE A 97 3.12 1.52 11.18
CA PHE A 97 2.85 1.56 12.62
C PHE A 97 4.12 1.26 13.43
N ILE A 98 4.07 1.59 14.72
CA ILE A 98 5.13 1.28 15.67
C ILE A 98 4.71 0.09 16.51
N ASP A 99 5.60 -0.88 16.62
CA ASP A 99 5.50 -1.97 17.60
C ASP A 99 6.42 -1.65 18.79
N PRO A 100 5.87 -1.29 19.96
CA PRO A 100 6.68 -0.95 21.14
C PRO A 100 7.36 -2.17 21.79
N HIS A 101 7.03 -3.39 21.35
CA HIS A 101 7.57 -4.64 21.88
C HIS A 101 8.53 -5.34 20.92
N ALA A 102 8.71 -4.82 19.70
CA ALA A 102 9.67 -5.34 18.75
C ALA A 102 11.12 -5.03 19.16
N ASP A 103 12.06 -5.77 18.56
CA ASP A 103 13.47 -5.40 18.60
C ASP A 103 13.66 -3.96 18.08
N PRO A 104 14.57 -3.15 18.66
CA PRO A 104 14.72 -1.75 18.29
C PRO A 104 14.98 -1.50 16.79
N GLU A 105 15.71 -2.40 16.13
CA GLU A 105 16.01 -2.37 14.68
C GLU A 105 14.78 -2.65 13.80
N GLU A 106 13.67 -3.01 14.43
CA GLU A 106 12.47 -3.52 13.80
C GLU A 106 11.20 -2.81 14.32
N ARG A 107 11.36 -1.74 15.11
CA ARG A 107 10.26 -1.06 15.82
C ARG A 107 9.21 -0.47 14.88
N TYR A 108 9.62 0.02 13.71
CA TYR A 108 8.71 0.43 12.65
C TYR A 108 8.36 -0.76 11.78
N LYS A 109 7.07 -0.93 11.53
CA LYS A 109 6.53 -1.96 10.67
C LYS A 109 5.74 -1.29 9.55
N ALA A 110 5.86 -1.84 8.35
CA ALA A 110 5.09 -1.38 7.21
C ALA A 110 4.54 -2.52 6.37
N ILE A 111 3.39 -2.28 5.77
CA ILE A 111 2.81 -3.16 4.75
C ILE A 111 2.64 -2.42 3.43
N GLY A 112 2.76 -3.18 2.34
CA GLY A 112 2.63 -2.69 0.98
C GLY A 112 1.99 -3.74 0.06
N PRO A 113 1.18 -3.34 -0.93
CA PRO A 113 0.72 -4.28 -1.95
C PRO A 113 1.89 -4.67 -2.86
N LYS A 114 1.95 -5.93 -3.26
CA LYS A 114 2.86 -6.41 -4.31
C LYS A 114 2.14 -7.41 -5.19
N THR A 115 2.37 -7.35 -6.50
CA THR A 115 1.96 -8.40 -7.42
C THR A 115 3.11 -9.38 -7.61
N VAL A 116 2.81 -10.68 -7.49
CA VAL A 116 3.75 -11.77 -7.75
C VAL A 116 3.25 -12.56 -8.94
N PHE A 117 4.12 -12.74 -9.93
CA PHE A 117 3.82 -13.50 -11.13
C PHE A 117 4.33 -14.93 -11.00
N TYR A 118 3.60 -15.84 -11.62
CA TYR A 118 3.89 -17.27 -11.63
C TYR A 118 3.77 -17.79 -13.05
N ARG A 119 4.67 -18.68 -13.45
CA ARG A 119 4.60 -19.42 -14.70
C ARG A 119 4.65 -20.89 -14.39
N ASN A 120 3.66 -21.65 -14.86
CA ASN A 120 3.53 -23.09 -14.60
C ASN A 120 3.60 -23.45 -13.09
N GLY A 121 3.04 -22.60 -12.23
CA GLY A 121 2.99 -22.83 -10.78
C GLY A 121 4.22 -22.40 -9.98
N VAL A 122 5.28 -21.92 -10.62
CA VAL A 122 6.50 -21.41 -9.97
C VAL A 122 6.58 -19.89 -10.11
N VAL A 123 7.14 -19.20 -9.12
CA VAL A 123 7.36 -17.74 -9.19
C VAL A 123 8.23 -17.41 -10.41
N ASP A 124 7.75 -16.51 -11.26
CA ASP A 124 8.47 -16.00 -12.42
C ASP A 124 9.18 -14.70 -12.02
N ALA A 125 10.45 -14.79 -11.63
CA ALA A 125 11.23 -13.67 -11.11
C ALA A 125 11.58 -12.61 -12.17
N GLU A 126 11.54 -12.99 -13.45
CA GLU A 126 11.82 -12.10 -14.59
C GLU A 126 10.56 -11.38 -15.09
N MET A 127 9.39 -11.77 -14.58
CA MET A 127 8.12 -11.16 -14.95
C MET A 127 7.81 -9.99 -14.02
N ASP A 128 7.68 -8.80 -14.59
CA ASP A 128 7.13 -7.62 -13.95
C ASP A 128 5.97 -7.02 -14.79
N TRP A 129 5.43 -5.89 -14.35
CA TRP A 129 4.31 -5.23 -15.00
C TRP A 129 4.61 -4.73 -16.43
N VAL A 130 5.86 -4.44 -16.77
CA VAL A 130 6.32 -4.10 -18.12
C VAL A 130 6.20 -5.31 -19.03
N GLN A 131 6.80 -6.45 -18.69
CA GLN A 131 6.70 -7.66 -19.52
C GLN A 131 5.25 -8.17 -19.57
N PHE A 132 4.51 -8.10 -18.45
CA PHE A 132 3.10 -8.48 -18.44
C PHE A 132 2.25 -7.63 -19.39
N ARG A 133 2.45 -6.30 -19.42
CA ARG A 133 1.77 -5.41 -20.37
C ARG A 133 2.18 -5.66 -21.82
N GLN A 134 3.43 -6.04 -22.08
CA GLN A 134 3.88 -6.43 -23.42
C GLN A 134 3.17 -7.70 -23.90
N LEU A 135 2.95 -8.69 -23.02
CA LEU A 135 2.10 -9.85 -23.34
C LEU A 135 0.67 -9.41 -23.61
N GLY A 136 0.13 -8.47 -22.82
CA GLY A 136 -1.19 -7.89 -23.04
C GLY A 136 -1.35 -7.29 -24.44
N ALA A 137 -0.36 -6.53 -24.93
CA ALA A 137 -0.37 -5.96 -26.26
C ALA A 137 -0.38 -7.02 -27.39
N GLN A 138 0.18 -8.21 -27.14
CA GLN A 138 0.21 -9.31 -28.11
C GLN A 138 -1.14 -10.05 -28.24
N THR A 139 -2.05 -9.89 -27.28
CA THR A 139 -3.37 -10.54 -27.31
C THR A 139 -4.30 -9.94 -28.37
N GLY A 140 -4.07 -8.69 -28.77
CA GLY A 140 -4.98 -7.93 -29.65
C GLY A 140 -6.30 -7.52 -28.99
N THR A 141 -6.46 -7.70 -27.67
CA THR A 141 -7.72 -7.36 -26.96
C THR A 141 -7.72 -5.98 -26.30
N GLY A 142 -6.62 -5.21 -26.43
CA GLY A 142 -6.43 -3.94 -25.72
C GLY A 142 -7.46 -2.86 -26.03
N ASP A 143 -8.07 -2.89 -27.21
CA ASP A 143 -9.05 -1.89 -27.68
C ASP A 143 -10.51 -2.25 -27.35
N ASP A 144 -10.77 -3.46 -26.84
CA ASP A 144 -12.12 -3.89 -26.47
C ASP A 144 -12.33 -3.75 -24.95
N PRO A 145 -13.10 -2.75 -24.48
CA PRO A 145 -13.33 -2.52 -23.06
C PRO A 145 -14.19 -3.60 -22.41
N THR A 146 -14.79 -4.51 -23.19
CA THR A 146 -15.58 -5.63 -22.67
C THR A 146 -14.71 -6.86 -22.34
N ILE A 147 -13.46 -6.88 -22.82
CA ILE A 147 -12.54 -7.99 -22.61
C ILE A 147 -11.59 -7.67 -21.45
N ASN A 148 -11.46 -8.62 -20.53
CA ASN A 148 -10.41 -8.56 -19.54
C ASN A 148 -9.08 -9.05 -20.12
N THR A 149 -8.33 -8.14 -20.76
CA THR A 149 -7.01 -8.42 -21.34
C THR A 149 -6.06 -9.12 -20.36
N MET A 150 -6.13 -8.79 -19.07
CA MET A 150 -5.26 -9.42 -18.06
C MET A 150 -5.58 -10.91 -17.91
N GLN A 151 -6.86 -11.28 -17.91
CA GLN A 151 -7.27 -12.68 -17.85
C GLN A 151 -6.86 -13.43 -19.13
N VAL A 152 -6.99 -12.78 -20.30
CA VAL A 152 -6.54 -13.38 -21.57
C VAL A 152 -5.03 -13.65 -21.54
N VAL A 153 -4.23 -12.75 -20.98
CA VAL A 153 -2.78 -12.98 -20.81
C VAL A 153 -2.52 -14.21 -19.95
N GLU A 154 -3.24 -14.34 -18.84
CA GLU A 154 -3.09 -15.46 -17.91
C GLU A 154 -3.38 -16.81 -18.60
N GLU A 155 -4.47 -16.87 -19.36
CA GLU A 155 -4.91 -18.06 -20.09
C GLU A 155 -4.01 -18.40 -21.30
N GLN A 156 -3.67 -17.39 -22.13
CA GLN A 156 -2.93 -17.58 -23.37
C GLN A 156 -1.44 -17.88 -23.14
N PHE A 157 -0.83 -17.26 -22.14
CA PHE A 157 0.61 -17.37 -21.90
C PHE A 157 0.98 -18.21 -20.66
N GLY A 158 -0.02 -18.76 -19.96
CA GLY A 158 0.20 -19.58 -18.75
C GLY A 158 0.87 -18.82 -17.61
N VAL A 159 0.62 -17.51 -17.53
CA VAL A 159 1.19 -16.62 -16.49
C VAL A 159 0.11 -16.29 -15.49
N ARG A 160 0.16 -16.83 -14.28
CA ARG A 160 -0.77 -16.48 -13.21
C ARG A 160 -0.20 -15.30 -12.41
N ARG A 161 -1.04 -14.46 -11.84
CA ARG A 161 -0.61 -13.42 -10.89
C ARG A 161 -1.44 -13.43 -9.64
N ASP A 162 -0.76 -13.24 -8.51
CA ASP A 162 -1.39 -13.01 -7.23
C ASP A 162 -1.00 -11.62 -6.73
N ASN A 163 -1.86 -11.04 -5.93
CA ASN A 163 -1.49 -9.95 -5.04
C ASN A 163 -1.14 -10.55 -3.68
N VAL A 164 -0.10 -9.99 -3.08
CA VAL A 164 0.37 -10.32 -1.75
C VAL A 164 0.49 -9.02 -0.94
N VAL A 165 0.36 -9.15 0.37
CA VAL A 165 0.76 -8.09 1.30
C VAL A 165 2.23 -8.33 1.62
N GLN A 166 3.09 -7.46 1.12
CA GLN A 166 4.51 -7.44 1.43
C GLN A 166 4.72 -6.71 2.77
N GLY A 167 5.62 -7.22 3.61
CA GLY A 167 6.03 -6.57 4.85
C GLY A 167 7.42 -5.95 4.73
N ALA A 168 7.66 -4.89 5.50
CA ALA A 168 8.98 -4.33 5.74
C ALA A 168 9.13 -3.86 7.19
N VAL A 169 10.36 -3.80 7.66
CA VAL A 169 10.73 -3.40 9.03
C VAL A 169 11.81 -2.32 9.00
N SER A 170 11.87 -1.49 10.03
CA SER A 170 12.89 -0.45 10.19
C SER A 170 13.07 -0.06 11.65
N GLY A 171 14.29 0.30 12.06
CA GLY A 171 14.54 0.84 13.40
C GLY A 171 14.34 2.34 13.49
N ASP A 172 14.67 3.06 12.42
CA ASP A 172 14.62 4.51 12.35
C ASP A 172 13.48 5.04 11.46
N GLY A 173 12.74 4.17 10.78
CA GLY A 173 11.68 4.54 9.84
C GLY A 173 12.19 5.15 8.53
N LEU A 174 13.50 5.20 8.32
CA LEU A 174 14.14 5.75 7.11
C LEU A 174 14.78 4.63 6.28
N HIS A 175 15.45 3.69 6.94
CA HIS A 175 16.10 2.54 6.32
C HIS A 175 15.23 1.30 6.48
N TRP A 176 14.59 0.89 5.38
CA TRP A 176 13.63 -0.20 5.39
C TRP A 176 14.24 -1.51 4.87
N THR A 177 14.02 -2.59 5.60
CA THR A 177 14.31 -3.96 5.15
C THR A 177 13.00 -4.64 4.78
N VAL A 178 12.86 -4.99 3.49
CA VAL A 178 11.71 -5.75 2.99
C VAL A 178 11.86 -7.21 3.37
N LEU A 179 10.80 -7.84 3.86
CA LEU A 179 10.82 -9.27 4.21
C LEU A 179 10.93 -10.15 2.96
N ASP A 180 11.73 -11.21 3.02
CA ASP A 180 11.87 -12.16 1.90
C ASP A 180 10.56 -12.88 1.56
N THR A 181 9.75 -13.16 2.59
CA THR A 181 8.45 -13.81 2.45
C THR A 181 7.33 -12.80 2.65
N PRO A 182 6.33 -12.72 1.75
CA PRO A 182 5.16 -11.89 1.97
C PRO A 182 4.41 -12.25 3.26
N LEU A 183 3.76 -11.26 3.85
CA LEU A 183 2.94 -11.48 5.05
C LEU A 183 1.75 -12.38 4.72
N VAL A 184 1.08 -12.17 3.59
CA VAL A 184 -0.03 -13.04 3.15
C VAL A 184 -0.21 -12.97 1.65
N ASN A 185 -0.57 -14.09 1.02
CA ASN A 185 -1.04 -14.13 -0.36
C ASN A 185 -2.57 -14.00 -0.38
N VAL A 186 -3.09 -13.03 -1.12
CA VAL A 186 -4.54 -12.75 -1.23
C VAL A 186 -5.11 -13.11 -2.60
N GLY A 187 -4.36 -13.88 -3.40
CA GLY A 187 -4.75 -14.37 -4.72
C GLY A 187 -5.05 -13.24 -5.68
N ASN A 188 -6.14 -13.35 -6.43
CA ASN A 188 -6.60 -12.34 -7.38
C ASN A 188 -7.25 -11.10 -6.74
N SER A 189 -7.28 -11.01 -5.41
CA SER A 189 -7.93 -9.89 -4.73
C SER A 189 -7.14 -8.61 -4.89
N VAL A 190 -7.85 -7.49 -5.00
CA VAL A 190 -7.26 -6.18 -5.27
C VAL A 190 -6.89 -5.46 -3.97
N LEU A 191 -5.71 -4.84 -3.94
CA LEU A 191 -5.14 -4.07 -2.81
C LEU A 191 -4.83 -2.61 -3.20
N ASP A 192 -5.53 -2.08 -4.19
CA ASP A 192 -5.34 -0.76 -4.85
C ASP A 192 -5.83 0.45 -4.04
N THR A 193 -6.30 0.21 -2.81
CA THR A 193 -6.70 1.24 -1.84
C THR A 193 -5.70 1.27 -0.67
N GLN A 194 -5.91 2.20 0.27
CA GLN A 194 -5.25 2.09 1.57
C GLN A 194 -5.68 0.78 2.26
N ASN A 195 -4.70 0.01 2.71
CA ASN A 195 -4.85 -1.16 3.56
C ASN A 195 -4.15 -0.84 4.88
N VAL A 196 -4.74 -1.19 6.02
CA VAL A 196 -4.22 -0.75 7.32
C VAL A 196 -3.75 -1.94 8.12
N ALA A 197 -2.57 -1.84 8.73
CA ALA A 197 -2.06 -2.81 9.69
C ALA A 197 -1.67 -2.12 11.01
N ALA A 198 -1.75 -2.88 12.10
CA ALA A 198 -1.38 -2.43 13.43
C ALA A 198 -0.94 -3.61 14.31
N TYR A 199 -0.27 -3.30 15.41
CA TYR A 199 -0.12 -4.21 16.54
C TYR A 199 -1.25 -3.97 17.55
N GLU A 200 -2.00 -5.01 17.91
CA GLU A 200 -3.12 -4.95 18.84
C GLU A 200 -2.63 -5.42 20.22
N PRO A 201 -2.39 -4.50 21.19
CA PRO A 201 -1.74 -4.84 22.46
C PRO A 201 -2.61 -5.72 23.37
N GLU A 202 -3.94 -5.64 23.24
CA GLU A 202 -4.87 -6.45 24.05
C GLU A 202 -4.78 -7.95 23.72
N THR A 203 -4.55 -8.27 22.44
CA THR A 203 -4.45 -9.66 21.96
C THR A 203 -2.99 -10.10 21.78
N GLY A 204 -2.06 -9.15 21.68
CA GLY A 204 -0.66 -9.40 21.35
C GLY A 204 -0.47 -9.88 19.91
N GLU A 205 -1.37 -9.47 19.00
CA GLU A 205 -1.38 -9.89 17.60
C GLU A 205 -1.17 -8.71 16.66
N TYR A 206 -0.48 -8.97 15.55
CA TYR A 206 -0.54 -8.08 14.40
C TYR A 206 -1.84 -8.33 13.65
N VAL A 207 -2.52 -7.26 13.28
CA VAL A 207 -3.78 -7.31 12.53
C VAL A 207 -3.67 -6.44 11.30
N ALA A 208 -4.29 -6.87 10.21
CA ALA A 208 -4.48 -6.05 9.03
C ALA A 208 -5.90 -6.12 8.51
N TYR A 209 -6.41 -4.96 8.10
CA TYR A 209 -7.68 -4.77 7.45
C TYR A 209 -7.41 -4.43 5.98
N LEU A 210 -7.78 -5.37 5.12
CA LEU A 210 -7.48 -5.33 3.69
C LEU A 210 -8.77 -5.09 2.91
N ARG A 211 -8.68 -4.27 1.87
CA ARG A 211 -9.76 -4.20 0.88
C ARG A 211 -9.89 -5.53 0.16
N GLY A 212 -11.11 -5.93 -0.16
CA GLY A 212 -11.45 -7.14 -0.90
C GLY A 212 -12.66 -6.95 -1.81
N MET A 213 -13.05 -8.04 -2.46
CA MET A 213 -14.27 -8.13 -3.29
C MET A 213 -15.06 -9.35 -2.85
N PHE A 214 -16.31 -9.14 -2.45
CA PHE A 214 -17.26 -10.18 -2.12
C PHE A 214 -18.11 -10.53 -3.36
N HIS A 215 -18.42 -11.82 -3.54
CA HIS A 215 -19.28 -12.33 -4.63
C HIS A 215 -18.69 -12.35 -6.07
N ASN A 216 -17.38 -12.55 -6.27
CA ASN A 216 -16.84 -13.07 -7.55
C ASN A 216 -15.36 -13.50 -7.47
N GLU A 217 -15.01 -14.38 -6.52
CA GLU A 217 -13.61 -14.78 -6.28
C GLU A 217 -12.93 -15.51 -7.47
N ASN A 218 -13.70 -15.88 -8.51
CA ASN A 218 -13.23 -16.66 -9.66
C ASN A 218 -12.96 -15.84 -10.94
N LYS A 219 -13.12 -14.51 -10.93
CA LYS A 219 -12.74 -13.64 -12.06
C LYS A 219 -11.90 -12.47 -11.57
N PHE A 220 -10.76 -12.24 -12.22
CA PHE A 220 -9.97 -11.05 -11.93
C PHE A 220 -10.74 -9.80 -12.35
N GLY A 221 -10.89 -8.77 -11.50
CA GLY A 221 -11.52 -7.50 -11.86
C GLY A 221 -12.48 -6.95 -10.80
N TYR A 222 -13.12 -5.82 -11.10
CA TYR A 222 -14.13 -5.16 -10.25
C TYR A 222 -15.51 -5.82 -10.35
N THR A 223 -15.55 -7.15 -10.32
CA THR A 223 -16.80 -7.89 -10.38
C THR A 223 -17.16 -8.33 -8.97
N GLY A 224 -18.28 -7.83 -8.43
CA GLY A 224 -18.71 -8.06 -7.05
C GLY A 224 -18.84 -6.76 -6.25
N ARG A 225 -19.14 -6.86 -4.95
CA ARG A 225 -19.20 -5.71 -4.03
C ARG A 225 -17.91 -5.58 -3.25
N ARG A 226 -17.42 -4.37 -2.98
CA ARG A 226 -16.24 -4.20 -2.13
C ARG A 226 -16.54 -4.67 -0.71
N ALA A 227 -15.50 -5.17 -0.05
CA ALA A 227 -15.58 -5.69 1.31
C ALA A 227 -14.30 -5.41 2.08
N VAL A 228 -14.38 -5.47 3.42
CA VAL A 228 -13.20 -5.48 4.31
C VAL A 228 -12.95 -6.89 4.79
N ARG A 229 -11.68 -7.29 4.74
CA ARG A 229 -11.18 -8.55 5.26
C ARG A 229 -10.18 -8.29 6.37
N LYS A 230 -10.18 -9.14 7.40
CA LYS A 230 -9.18 -9.14 8.47
C LYS A 230 -8.22 -10.33 8.28
N THR A 231 -6.93 -10.09 8.45
CA THR A 231 -5.89 -11.11 8.59
C THR A 231 -4.94 -10.69 9.72
N GLY A 232 -3.99 -11.53 10.09
CA GLY A 232 -3.03 -11.24 11.14
C GLY A 232 -2.30 -12.49 11.63
N GLY A 233 -1.56 -12.29 12.72
CA GLY A 233 -0.88 -13.34 13.45
C GLY A 233 -0.05 -12.80 14.60
N LYS A 234 0.49 -13.69 15.43
CA LYS A 234 1.33 -13.33 16.59
C LYS A 234 2.74 -12.83 16.23
N LYS A 235 3.14 -13.02 14.98
CA LYS A 235 4.44 -12.59 14.45
C LYS A 235 4.21 -11.69 13.25
N PHE A 236 5.13 -10.76 13.02
CA PHE A 236 5.13 -9.95 11.81
C PHE A 236 5.71 -10.74 10.64
N GLY A 237 4.99 -11.79 10.21
CA GLY A 237 5.40 -12.72 9.17
C GLY A 237 4.38 -13.83 8.96
N ALA A 238 4.20 -14.25 7.71
CA ALA A 238 3.36 -15.41 7.31
C ALA A 238 2.00 -15.48 8.05
N TRP A 239 1.20 -14.42 7.92
CA TRP A 239 -0.15 -14.32 8.46
C TRP A 239 -1.12 -15.32 7.82
N GLY A 240 -2.22 -15.57 8.53
CA GLY A 240 -3.27 -16.48 8.08
C GLY A 240 -4.08 -15.96 6.89
N PRO A 241 -4.91 -16.81 6.26
CA PRO A 241 -5.78 -16.38 5.16
C PRO A 241 -6.75 -15.28 5.64
N PRO A 242 -6.99 -14.23 4.82
CA PRO A 242 -7.93 -13.17 5.20
C PRO A 242 -9.37 -13.69 5.28
N ARG A 243 -10.11 -13.26 6.30
CA ARG A 243 -11.54 -13.53 6.47
C ARG A 243 -12.35 -12.25 6.29
N TYR A 244 -13.54 -12.33 5.70
CA TYR A 244 -14.44 -11.18 5.63
C TYR A 244 -14.88 -10.73 7.03
N VAL A 245 -14.89 -9.41 7.26
CA VAL A 245 -15.36 -8.79 8.51
C VAL A 245 -16.40 -7.71 8.27
N LEU A 246 -16.41 -7.11 7.09
CA LEU A 246 -17.47 -6.21 6.65
C LEU A 246 -17.76 -6.50 5.18
N VAL A 247 -18.98 -6.95 4.92
CA VAL A 247 -19.54 -7.13 3.59
C VAL A 247 -20.89 -6.44 3.59
N ALA A 248 -21.27 -5.92 2.44
CA ALA A 248 -22.58 -5.36 2.32
C ALA A 248 -23.60 -6.47 1.99
N ASP A 249 -24.75 -6.39 2.64
CA ASP A 249 -25.76 -7.44 2.68
C ASP A 249 -26.94 -7.14 1.71
N PRO A 250 -27.96 -8.00 1.62
CA PRO A 250 -29.10 -7.77 0.74
C PRO A 250 -30.01 -6.59 1.11
N GLN A 251 -29.89 -6.02 2.32
CA GLN A 251 -30.63 -4.84 2.77
C GLN A 251 -29.94 -3.54 2.36
N ASP A 252 -28.62 -3.56 2.20
CA ASP A 252 -27.86 -2.42 1.69
C ASP A 252 -28.24 -2.10 0.24
N HIS A 253 -28.34 -0.81 -0.10
CA HIS A 253 -28.65 -0.39 -1.45
C HIS A 253 -27.52 -0.80 -2.41
N VAL A 254 -27.84 -1.03 -3.68
CA VAL A 254 -26.85 -1.45 -4.70
C VAL A 254 -25.73 -0.43 -4.90
N SER A 255 -25.98 0.84 -4.55
CA SER A 255 -24.97 1.91 -4.59
C SER A 255 -24.10 2.00 -3.34
N ASP A 256 -24.43 1.26 -2.28
CA ASP A 256 -23.64 1.29 -1.04
C ASP A 256 -22.35 0.52 -1.26
N ASP A 257 -21.24 1.19 -0.98
CA ASP A 257 -19.92 0.69 -1.30
C ASP A 257 -18.95 0.87 -0.13
N ILE A 258 -18.27 -0.22 0.22
CA ILE A 258 -17.30 -0.26 1.32
C ILE A 258 -15.92 -0.03 0.71
N TYR A 259 -15.52 1.22 0.61
CA TYR A 259 -14.37 1.59 -0.23
C TYR A 259 -13.01 1.30 0.42
N THR A 260 -12.79 1.77 1.66
CA THR A 260 -11.49 1.68 2.34
C THR A 260 -11.66 1.20 3.78
N PRO A 261 -10.86 0.23 4.25
CA PRO A 261 -10.77 -0.07 5.67
C PRO A 261 -10.11 1.07 6.44
N CYS A 262 -10.62 1.37 7.64
CA CYS A 262 -9.92 2.19 8.62
C CYS A 262 -9.78 1.43 9.94
N TYR A 263 -8.74 1.76 10.68
CA TYR A 263 -8.57 1.31 12.06
C TYR A 263 -8.51 2.56 12.93
N CYS A 264 -9.42 2.67 13.89
CA CYS A 264 -9.47 3.75 14.86
C CYS A 264 -9.30 3.13 16.25
N ILE A 265 -8.39 3.70 17.03
CA ILE A 265 -8.11 3.31 18.43
C ILE A 265 -8.65 4.41 19.34
#